data_AF-A0A434U4F0-F1
#
_entry.id   AF-A0A434U4F0-F1
#
_cell.length_a   1.000
_cell.length_b   1.000
_cell.length_c   1.000
_cell.angle_alpha   90.00
_cell.angle_beta   90.00
_cell.angle_gamma   90.00
#
_symmetry.space_group_name_H-M   'P 1'
#
loop_
_entity.id
_entity.type
_entity.pdbx_description
1 polymer ?
#
loop_
_entity_poly.entity_id
_entity_poly.type
_entity_poly.pdbx_seq_one_letter_code
_entity_poly.pdbx_strand_id
1 'polypeptide(L)'
;MSAAKSRSARAVRPAGRLLFSLFATFGTMMLTATAVAHDAKPTAVLPQAWSYPFACCANYDCKEVPQTSIGERPEGYVIKGTGEVVAYSDKRVKNSPDGEYHWCAHQAGLDAGKTICLFVPPPSY
;
A
#
# COMPACT_ATOMS: atom_id res chain seq x y z
N MET A 1 -75.93 10.95 -30.86
CA MET A 1 -74.78 10.01 -30.91
C MET A 1 -73.55 10.80 -31.32
N SER A 2 -72.56 11.00 -30.45
CA SER A 2 -71.29 11.67 -30.78
C SER A 2 -70.15 10.79 -30.29
N ALA A 3 -69.27 10.41 -31.20
CA ALA A 3 -68.18 9.47 -30.96
C ALA A 3 -67.03 10.13 -30.21
N ALA A 4 -66.64 9.57 -29.06
CA ALA A 4 -65.48 9.99 -28.30
C ALA A 4 -64.19 9.47 -28.96
N LYS A 5 -63.29 10.38 -29.35
CA LYS A 5 -61.93 10.05 -29.80
C LYS A 5 -61.05 9.72 -28.60
N SER A 6 -60.73 8.44 -28.43
CA SER A 6 -59.71 7.97 -27.49
C SER A 6 -58.31 8.44 -27.94
N ARG A 7 -57.63 9.22 -27.10
CA ARG A 7 -56.21 9.57 -27.29
C ARG A 7 -55.36 8.58 -26.49
N SER A 8 -54.58 7.77 -27.21
CA SER A 8 -53.57 6.89 -26.63
C SER A 8 -52.35 7.72 -26.21
N ALA A 9 -52.06 7.76 -24.91
CA ALA A 9 -50.87 8.41 -24.38
C ALA A 9 -49.68 7.44 -24.47
N ARG A 10 -48.77 7.68 -25.43
CA ARG A 10 -47.51 6.94 -25.51
C ARG A 10 -46.55 7.51 -24.47
N ALA A 11 -46.18 6.72 -23.47
CA ALA A 11 -45.23 7.12 -22.44
C ALA A 11 -43.85 7.36 -23.06
N VAL A 12 -43.44 8.63 -23.14
CA VAL A 12 -42.06 9.02 -23.51
C VAL A 12 -41.18 8.73 -22.31
N ARG A 13 -40.36 7.68 -22.38
CA ARG A 13 -39.30 7.45 -21.39
C ARG A 13 -38.25 8.55 -21.57
N PRO A 14 -37.99 9.40 -20.58
CA PRO A 14 -36.99 10.46 -20.72
C PRO A 14 -35.61 9.80 -20.75
N ALA A 15 -34.83 10.05 -21.80
CA ALA A 15 -33.46 9.54 -21.97
C ALA A 15 -32.57 9.82 -20.74
N GLY A 16 -32.86 10.88 -19.97
CA GLY A 16 -32.15 11.20 -18.73
C GLY A 16 -32.22 10.12 -17.64
N ARG A 17 -33.29 9.30 -17.58
CA ARG A 17 -33.40 8.23 -16.56
C ARG A 17 -32.46 7.05 -16.81
N LEU A 18 -32.08 6.80 -18.07
CA LEU A 18 -31.12 5.74 -18.43
C LEU A 18 -29.67 6.22 -18.24
N LEU A 19 -29.39 7.49 -18.51
CA LEU A 19 -28.08 8.10 -18.30
C LEU A 19 -27.73 8.19 -16.80
N PHE A 20 -28.67 8.63 -15.94
CA PHE A 20 -28.43 8.70 -14.49
C PHE A 20 -28.12 7.34 -13.83
N SER A 21 -28.75 6.26 -14.30
CA SER A 21 -28.51 4.91 -13.77
C SER A 21 -27.13 4.36 -14.14
N LEU A 22 -26.60 4.70 -15.32
CA LEU A 22 -25.26 4.30 -15.74
C LEU A 22 -24.15 5.01 -14.95
N PHE A 23 -24.35 6.29 -14.61
CA PHE A 23 -23.42 7.02 -13.73
C PHE A 23 -23.43 6.47 -12.29
N ALA A 24 -24.60 6.07 -11.77
CA ALA A 24 -24.71 5.52 -10.41
C ALA A 24 -24.01 4.15 -10.24
N THR A 25 -24.01 3.30 -11.28
CA THR A 25 -23.30 2.01 -11.25
C THR A 25 -21.79 2.15 -11.47
N PHE A 26 -21.34 3.14 -12.25
CA PHE A 26 -19.91 3.37 -12.46
C PHE A 26 -19.24 4.00 -11.22
N GLY A 27 -19.96 4.86 -10.50
CA GLY A 27 -19.48 5.47 -9.25
C GLY A 27 -19.30 4.47 -8.10
N THR A 28 -20.12 3.42 -8.03
CA THR A 28 -19.99 2.37 -7.00
C THR A 28 -18.84 1.40 -7.26
N MET A 29 -18.48 1.15 -8.52
CA MET A 29 -17.38 0.24 -8.89
C MET A 29 -15.98 0.81 -8.58
N MET A 30 -15.82 2.13 -8.51
CA MET A 30 -14.55 2.77 -8.16
C MET A 30 -14.20 2.73 -6.66
N LEU A 31 -15.17 2.40 -5.79
CA LEU A 31 -14.99 2.45 -4.33
C LEU A 31 -14.44 1.15 -3.72
N THR A 32 -14.24 0.10 -4.52
CA THR A 32 -13.76 -1.21 -4.06
C THR A 32 -12.27 -1.45 -4.33
N ALA A 33 -11.49 -0.41 -4.63
CA ALA A 33 -10.04 -0.55 -4.71
C ALA A 33 -9.49 -0.97 -3.34
N THR A 34 -8.89 -2.15 -3.27
CA THR A 34 -8.24 -2.65 -2.05
C THR A 34 -7.08 -1.72 -1.71
N ALA A 35 -7.13 -1.07 -0.55
CA ALA A 35 -6.05 -0.21 -0.07
C ALA A 35 -4.85 -1.09 0.33
N VAL A 36 -3.78 -1.05 -0.48
CA VAL A 36 -2.54 -1.85 -0.29
C VAL A 36 -1.48 -1.09 0.51
N ALA A 37 -1.90 -0.16 1.39
CA ALA A 37 -0.98 0.76 2.06
C ALA A 37 -0.03 0.08 3.08
N HIS A 38 -0.24 -1.22 3.36
CA HIS A 38 0.43 -1.97 4.43
C HIS A 38 1.40 -3.04 3.92
N ASP A 39 1.52 -3.21 2.61
CA ASP A 39 2.36 -4.23 2.00
C ASP A 39 3.62 -3.62 1.37
N ALA A 40 4.67 -4.42 1.29
CA ALA A 40 5.77 -4.15 0.37
C ALA A 40 5.24 -4.20 -1.06
N LYS A 41 5.78 -3.34 -1.93
CA LYS A 41 5.36 -3.33 -3.34
C LYS A 41 5.85 -4.59 -4.04
N PRO A 42 5.18 -5.02 -5.13
CA PRO A 42 5.73 -6.08 -5.98
C PRO A 42 7.13 -5.75 -6.47
N THR A 43 8.02 -6.72 -6.38
CA THR A 43 9.39 -6.64 -6.93
C THR A 43 9.56 -7.67 -8.04
N ALA A 44 10.73 -7.67 -8.69
CA ALA A 44 11.05 -8.70 -9.67
C ALA A 44 11.06 -10.11 -9.05
N VAL A 45 11.42 -10.22 -7.77
CA VAL A 45 11.56 -11.50 -7.08
C VAL A 45 10.26 -11.93 -6.41
N LEU A 46 9.49 -10.97 -5.89
CA LEU A 46 8.14 -11.18 -5.35
C LEU A 46 7.10 -10.35 -6.11
N PRO A 47 6.68 -10.81 -7.31
CA PRO A 47 5.72 -10.08 -8.15
C PRO A 47 4.30 -10.02 -7.55
N GLN A 48 4.02 -10.82 -6.51
CA GLN A 48 2.77 -10.80 -5.77
C GLN A 48 2.83 -9.95 -4.50
N ALA A 49 3.88 -9.13 -4.33
CA ALA A 49 4.13 -8.37 -3.10
C ALA A 49 4.29 -9.29 -1.87
N TRP A 50 4.41 -8.68 -0.70
CA TRP A 50 4.37 -9.36 0.60
C TRP A 50 4.01 -8.38 1.72
N SER A 51 3.45 -8.88 2.80
CA SER A 51 3.02 -8.04 3.93
C SER A 51 4.10 -7.98 5.02
N TYR A 52 4.35 -6.78 5.55
CA TYR A 52 5.19 -6.65 6.73
C TYR A 52 4.51 -7.30 7.94
N PRO A 53 5.26 -7.97 8.84
CA PRO A 53 4.73 -8.44 10.11
C PRO A 53 4.13 -7.27 10.91
N PHE A 54 2.99 -7.50 11.56
CA PHE A 54 2.29 -6.47 12.35
C PHE A 54 3.20 -5.82 13.40
N ALA A 55 4.08 -6.62 14.04
CA ALA A 55 5.05 -6.15 15.02
C ALA A 55 6.08 -5.14 14.47
N CYS A 56 6.27 -5.07 13.15
CA CYS A 56 7.24 -4.20 12.50
C CYS A 56 6.63 -2.93 11.90
N CYS A 57 5.40 -3.03 11.38
CA CYS A 57 4.82 -1.97 10.57
C CYS A 57 3.73 -1.19 11.29
N ALA A 58 3.03 -1.81 12.26
CA ALA A 58 1.80 -1.27 12.86
C ALA A 58 0.87 -0.56 11.85
N ASN A 59 0.90 -1.04 10.60
CA ASN A 59 0.25 -0.54 9.39
C ASN A 59 0.81 0.71 8.68
N TYR A 60 1.82 1.46 9.14
CA TYR A 60 2.27 2.67 8.40
C TYR A 60 3.75 3.03 8.51
N ASP A 61 4.56 2.26 9.23
CA ASP A 61 5.93 2.67 9.55
C ASP A 61 7.00 2.17 8.55
N CYS A 62 6.65 1.26 7.64
CA CYS A 62 7.58 0.56 6.75
C CYS A 62 7.57 1.06 5.30
N LYS A 63 8.75 1.09 4.69
CA LYS A 63 8.94 1.31 3.25
C LYS A 63 10.19 0.61 2.74
N GLU A 64 10.17 0.24 1.46
CA GLU A 64 11.39 -0.06 0.71
C GLU A 64 12.29 1.18 0.69
N VAL A 65 13.59 0.98 0.88
CA VAL A 65 14.60 2.03 0.83
C VAL A 65 15.72 1.60 -0.13
N PRO A 66 16.35 2.55 -0.85
CA PRO A 66 17.44 2.18 -1.74
C PRO A 66 18.62 1.65 -0.90
N GLN A 67 19.38 0.70 -1.46
CA GLN A 67 20.60 0.15 -0.85
C GLN A 67 21.55 1.24 -0.34
N THR A 68 21.61 2.38 -1.03
CA THR A 68 22.44 3.52 -0.62
C THR A 68 22.01 4.16 0.71
N SER A 69 20.80 3.90 1.22
CA SER A 69 20.32 4.38 2.52
C SER A 69 20.86 3.58 3.70
N ILE A 70 21.35 2.37 3.45
CA ILE A 70 21.88 1.46 4.46
C ILE A 70 23.38 1.32 4.22
N GLY A 71 24.17 1.58 5.26
CA GLY A 71 25.59 1.26 5.30
C GLY A 71 25.82 -0.02 6.08
N GLU A 72 26.98 -0.62 5.90
CA GLU A 72 27.44 -1.74 6.73
C GLU A 72 28.76 -1.37 7.39
N ARG A 73 28.92 -1.80 8.63
CA ARG A 73 30.12 -1.65 9.44
C ARG A 73 30.31 -2.90 10.31
N PRO A 74 31.50 -3.13 10.89
CA PRO A 74 31.73 -4.29 11.76
C PRO A 74 30.70 -4.43 12.89
N GLU A 75 30.19 -3.31 13.39
CA GLU A 75 29.18 -3.25 14.44
C GLU A 75 27.73 -3.55 13.97
N GLY A 76 27.40 -3.43 12.68
CA GLY A 76 26.04 -3.64 12.17
C GLY A 76 25.67 -2.79 10.96
N TYR A 77 24.35 -2.70 10.72
CA TYR A 77 23.77 -1.88 9.67
C TYR A 77 23.63 -0.42 10.14
N VAL A 78 24.04 0.52 9.31
CA VAL A 78 23.95 1.96 9.57
C VAL A 78 22.82 2.55 8.76
N ILE A 79 21.81 3.10 9.42
CA ILE A 79 20.78 3.89 8.76
C ILE A 79 21.35 5.27 8.45
N LYS A 80 21.71 5.55 7.18
CA LYS A 80 22.48 6.76 6.84
C LYS A 80 21.71 8.07 7.11
N GLY A 81 20.38 8.03 7.04
CA GLY A 81 19.54 9.20 7.31
C GLY A 81 19.52 9.64 8.78
N THR A 82 19.79 8.72 9.71
CA THR A 82 19.69 8.98 11.16
C THR A 82 21.00 8.77 11.91
N GLY A 83 21.94 8.02 11.31
CA GLY A 83 23.16 7.56 11.97
C GLY A 83 22.96 6.40 12.94
N GLU A 84 21.72 5.88 13.09
CA GLU A 84 21.47 4.72 13.95
C GLU A 84 22.25 3.50 13.44
N VAL A 85 22.93 2.82 14.36
CA VAL A 85 23.53 1.51 14.11
C VAL A 85 22.62 0.43 14.69
N VAL A 86 22.12 -0.44 13.82
CA VAL A 86 21.36 -1.64 14.19
C VAL A 86 22.30 -2.82 14.12
N ALA A 87 22.66 -3.37 15.29
CA ALA A 87 23.61 -4.48 15.37
C ALA A 87 23.12 -5.71 14.58
N TYR A 88 24.03 -6.49 14.00
CA TYR A 88 23.67 -7.67 13.22
C TYR A 88 22.86 -8.72 14.02
N SER A 89 23.06 -8.78 15.34
CA SER A 89 22.32 -9.67 16.25
C SER A 89 21.03 -9.06 16.80
N ASP A 90 20.71 -7.82 16.44
CA ASP A 90 19.49 -7.16 16.90
C ASP A 90 18.25 -7.88 16.35
N LYS A 91 17.32 -8.22 17.24
CA LYS A 91 16.06 -8.89 16.89
C LYS A 91 15.19 -8.11 15.90
N ARG A 92 15.46 -6.81 15.71
CA ARG A 92 14.81 -5.93 14.73
C ARG A 92 15.29 -6.21 13.29
N VAL A 93 16.46 -6.82 13.13
CA VAL A 93 16.95 -7.27 11.81
C VAL A 93 16.13 -8.47 11.35
N LYS A 94 15.68 -8.43 10.10
CA LYS A 94 14.85 -9.45 9.45
C LYS A 94 15.40 -9.73 8.06
N ASN A 95 15.18 -10.94 7.55
CA ASN A 95 15.46 -11.25 6.16
C ASN A 95 14.36 -10.65 5.29
N SER A 96 14.74 -9.93 4.24
CA SER A 96 13.78 -9.46 3.25
C SER A 96 13.35 -10.59 2.31
N PRO A 97 12.05 -10.89 2.18
CA PRO A 97 11.58 -11.92 1.27
C PRO A 97 11.86 -11.64 -0.21
N ASP A 98 11.93 -10.38 -0.61
CA ASP A 98 12.15 -9.91 -1.98
C ASP A 98 13.60 -9.53 -2.30
N GLY A 99 14.51 -9.64 -1.33
CA GLY A 99 15.90 -9.28 -1.51
C GLY A 99 16.18 -7.78 -1.54
N GLU A 100 15.20 -6.93 -1.25
CA GLU A 100 15.38 -5.48 -1.15
C GLU A 100 15.60 -5.04 0.31
N TYR A 101 16.04 -3.80 0.53
CA TYR A 101 16.08 -3.23 1.87
C TYR A 101 14.74 -2.59 2.22
N HIS A 102 14.18 -2.92 3.38
CA HIS A 102 12.99 -2.24 3.91
C HIS A 102 13.26 -1.72 5.32
N TRP A 103 12.94 -0.46 5.54
CA TRP A 103 13.16 0.21 6.80
C TRP A 103 11.83 0.63 7.41
N CYS A 104 11.55 0.08 8.60
CA CYS A 104 10.41 0.43 9.41
C CYS A 104 10.88 1.32 10.56
N ALA A 105 10.36 2.54 10.63
CA ALA A 105 10.72 3.50 11.65
C ALA A 105 9.54 4.37 12.05
N HIS A 106 9.54 4.88 13.28
CA HIS A 106 8.54 5.84 13.70
C HIS A 106 8.61 7.09 12.83
N GLN A 107 7.49 7.50 12.23
CA GLN A 107 7.45 8.62 11.28
C GLN A 107 7.35 10.00 11.97
N ALA A 108 6.89 10.06 13.21
CA ALA A 108 6.64 11.30 13.93
C ALA A 108 6.84 11.16 15.44
N GLY A 109 6.86 12.28 16.15
CA GLY A 109 7.04 12.35 17.60
C GLY A 109 8.50 12.33 18.04
N LEU A 110 8.72 12.12 19.34
CA LEU A 110 10.06 12.15 19.95
C LEU A 110 10.95 10.98 19.48
N ASP A 111 10.34 9.87 19.07
CA ASP A 111 11.04 8.69 18.53
C ASP A 111 11.15 8.73 17.00
N ALA A 112 10.83 9.85 16.32
CA ALA A 112 10.89 9.93 14.87
C ALA A 112 12.26 9.50 14.33
N GLY A 113 12.26 8.58 13.36
CA GLY A 113 13.48 8.01 12.77
C GLY A 113 14.09 6.84 13.56
N LYS A 114 13.55 6.47 14.71
CA LYS A 114 14.00 5.28 15.45
C LYS A 114 13.49 4.01 14.79
N THR A 115 14.40 3.07 14.55
CA THR A 115 14.10 1.81 13.85
C THR A 115 13.21 0.88 14.67
N ILE A 116 12.12 0.41 14.06
CA ILE A 116 11.25 -0.65 14.57
C ILE A 116 11.74 -2.00 14.04
N CYS A 117 11.94 -2.13 12.73
CA CYS A 117 12.51 -3.29 12.06
C CYS A 117 13.34 -2.85 10.85
N LEU A 118 14.36 -3.64 10.51
CA LEU A 118 15.16 -3.50 9.31
C LEU A 118 15.17 -4.83 8.56
N PHE A 119 14.55 -4.87 7.39
CA PHE A 119 14.62 -6.01 6.48
C PHE A 119 15.81 -5.82 5.56
N VAL A 120 16.68 -6.82 5.50
CA VAL A 120 17.91 -6.80 4.72
C VAL A 120 17.93 -7.97 3.72
N PRO A 121 18.57 -7.81 2.55
CA PRO A 121 18.76 -8.91 1.62
C PRO A 121 19.47 -10.09 2.31
N PRO A 122 18.94 -11.32 2.21
CA PRO A 122 19.61 -12.49 2.74
C PRO A 122 21.01 -12.67 2.10
N PRO A 123 21.99 -13.28 2.79
CA PRO A 123 23.34 -13.46 2.24
C PRO A 123 23.44 -14.27 0.94
N SER A 124 22.39 -14.99 0.56
CA SER A 124 22.37 -15.92 -0.58
C SER A 124 21.51 -15.43 -1.75
N TYR A 125 21.13 -14.15 -1.77
CA TYR A 125 20.33 -13.57 -2.85
C TYR A 125 21.16 -13.26 -4.09
#